data_AF-A0A6I6CIN1-F1
#
_entry.id   AF-A0A6I6CIN1-F1
#
_cell.length_a   1.000
_cell.length_b   1.000
_cell.length_c   1.000
_cell.angle_alpha   90.00
_cell.angle_beta   90.00
_cell.angle_gamma   90.00
#
_symmetry.space_group_name_H-M   'P 1'
#
loop_
_entity.id
_entity.type
_entity.pdbx_description
1 polymer ?
#
loop_
_entity_poly.entity_id
_entity_poly.type
_entity_poly.pdbx_seq_one_letter_code
_entity_poly.pdbx_strand_id
1 'polypeptide(L)'
;MKKWSINIIEDGYFLVNEYQNFRFDKHIARTMLEKIQFPIIILDTEFFNHSHDEGEYEDKLYSEDQKDVVYVIQYSFAKSLKEIAYRDNTKSIKSIYIKRGHNDKTYNFQEQYSKMVTSFLSMCRNKEIKTIICAGASNDIKIINKWINDYKHLFARKSLNMAFYNKEKKELNANFFDIYDILENAFSFSNTTSTGEEFYNANNLPSGKQADNMIALTSCKKFYDWFESINIKAIKNEDEEIRNLCIAAYTFYSTPFEARMNFEVYRNMISVIRKVVVHCYNDVLKILIFLGFIYEFVYLPYEKNSYIKK
;
A
#
# COMPACT_ATOMS: atom_id res chain seq x y z
N MET A 1 3.38 -0.79 -16.77
CA MET A 1 4.59 -0.60 -17.59
C MET A 1 4.80 -1.75 -18.58
N LYS A 2 4.40 -1.51 -19.84
CA LYS A 2 4.82 -2.20 -21.07
C LYS A 2 6.34 -2.38 -21.09
N LYS A 3 6.76 -3.56 -21.51
CA LYS A 3 8.16 -3.91 -21.72
C LYS A 3 8.67 -3.30 -23.03
N TRP A 4 9.98 -3.10 -23.12
CA TRP A 4 10.66 -2.64 -24.34
C TRP A 4 10.18 -1.28 -24.86
N SER A 5 9.82 -0.35 -23.96
CA SER A 5 9.21 0.94 -24.34
C SER A 5 10.04 2.17 -23.98
N ILE A 6 11.14 2.03 -23.25
CA ILE A 6 11.93 3.16 -22.74
C ILE A 6 13.27 3.22 -23.48
N ASN A 7 13.61 4.39 -24.03
CA ASN A 7 14.92 4.63 -24.64
C ASN A 7 15.88 5.24 -23.62
N ILE A 8 17.16 4.89 -23.75
CA ILE A 8 18.24 5.48 -22.95
C ILE A 8 18.79 6.66 -23.75
N ILE A 9 18.78 7.85 -23.15
CA ILE A 9 19.41 9.03 -23.74
C ILE A 9 20.85 9.14 -23.25
N GLU A 10 21.03 9.03 -21.94
CA GLU A 10 22.32 8.96 -21.25
C GLU A 10 22.12 8.23 -19.91
N ASP A 11 23.20 7.99 -19.18
CA ASP A 11 23.08 7.32 -17.88
C ASP A 11 22.19 8.13 -16.93
N GLY A 12 21.19 7.48 -16.35
CA GLY A 12 20.21 8.12 -15.50
C GLY A 12 19.17 8.99 -16.22
N TYR A 13 19.15 9.08 -17.56
CA TYR A 13 18.14 9.84 -18.31
C TYR A 13 17.42 8.97 -19.36
N PHE A 14 16.10 8.88 -19.20
CA PHE A 14 15.26 7.94 -19.92
C PHE A 14 14.11 8.64 -20.64
N LEU A 15 13.94 8.32 -21.91
CA LEU A 15 12.86 8.83 -22.76
C LEU A 15 11.78 7.77 -22.93
N VAL A 16 10.55 8.13 -22.58
CA VAL A 16 9.38 7.26 -22.62
C VAL A 16 8.61 7.43 -23.92
N ASN A 17 8.37 8.68 -24.33
CA ASN A 17 7.88 9.08 -25.64
C ASN A 17 8.37 10.51 -25.93
N GLU A 18 7.93 11.13 -27.03
CA GLU A 18 8.40 12.47 -27.43
C GLU A 18 8.12 13.58 -26.39
N TYR A 19 7.13 13.39 -25.52
CA TYR A 19 6.76 14.35 -24.49
C TYR A 19 7.20 13.94 -23.09
N GLN A 20 7.32 12.64 -22.81
CA GLN A 20 7.54 12.09 -21.48
C GLN A 20 8.94 11.55 -21.29
N ASN A 21 9.62 12.04 -20.26
CA ASN A 21 10.94 11.58 -19.87
C ASN A 21 11.12 11.62 -18.34
N PHE A 22 12.05 10.82 -17.83
CA PHE A 22 12.40 10.83 -16.43
C PHE A 22 13.91 10.71 -16.22
N ARG A 23 14.39 11.29 -15.13
CA ARG A 23 15.72 11.07 -14.58
C ARG A 23 15.64 10.13 -13.39
N PHE A 24 16.64 9.27 -13.24
CA PHE A 24 16.72 8.29 -12.16
C PHE A 24 18.14 8.17 -11.61
N ASP A 25 18.30 8.41 -10.31
CA ASP A 25 19.55 8.19 -9.59
C ASP A 25 19.59 6.77 -8.99
N LYS A 26 20.38 5.93 -9.65
CA LYS A 26 20.62 4.55 -9.27
C LYS A 26 21.29 4.40 -7.90
N HIS A 27 22.18 5.32 -7.53
CA HIS A 27 22.93 5.24 -6.28
C HIS A 27 22.06 5.59 -5.07
N ILE A 28 21.23 6.63 -5.19
CA ILE A 28 20.24 6.99 -4.16
C ILE A 28 19.25 5.84 -3.97
N ALA A 29 18.66 5.34 -5.06
CA ALA A 29 17.71 4.24 -4.99
C ALA A 29 18.32 2.99 -4.34
N ARG A 30 19.55 2.63 -4.73
CA ARG A 30 20.25 1.48 -4.14
C ARG A 30 20.47 1.65 -2.63
N THR A 31 20.96 2.80 -2.20
CA THR A 31 21.19 3.10 -0.78
C THR A 31 19.91 2.99 0.04
N MET A 32 18.78 3.41 -0.53
CA MET A 32 17.47 3.26 0.11
C MET A 32 17.04 1.80 0.20
N LEU A 33 17.12 1.04 -0.91
CA LEU A 33 16.73 -0.37 -0.95
C LEU A 33 17.58 -1.26 -0.02
N GLU A 34 18.85 -0.92 0.19
CA GLU A 34 19.75 -1.64 1.09
C GLU A 34 19.34 -1.52 2.57
N LYS A 35 18.45 -0.57 2.93
CA LYS A 35 17.85 -0.48 4.27
C LYS A 35 16.77 -1.55 4.51
N ILE A 36 16.24 -2.15 3.45
CA ILE A 36 15.17 -3.17 3.54
C ILE A 36 15.77 -4.48 4.06
N GLN A 37 15.27 -4.94 5.20
CA GLN A 37 15.69 -6.22 5.79
C GLN A 37 14.68 -7.32 5.42
N PHE A 38 15.16 -8.37 4.75
CA PHE A 38 14.33 -9.51 4.36
C PHE A 38 14.28 -10.61 5.44
N PRO A 39 13.16 -11.36 5.57
CA PRO A 39 11.96 -11.30 4.73
C PRO A 39 11.04 -10.11 5.05
N ILE A 40 10.28 -9.66 4.05
CA ILE A 40 9.40 -8.50 4.15
C ILE A 40 7.93 -8.86 3.97
N ILE A 41 7.08 -7.97 4.46
CA ILE A 41 5.67 -7.90 4.11
C ILE A 41 5.40 -6.56 3.42
N ILE A 42 4.81 -6.60 2.24
CA ILE A 42 4.26 -5.44 1.55
C ILE A 42 2.78 -5.41 1.92
N LEU A 43 2.25 -4.32 2.45
CA LEU A 43 0.85 -4.26 2.84
C LEU A 43 0.22 -2.90 2.60
N ASP A 44 -1.10 -2.94 2.53
CA ASP A 44 -2.00 -1.79 2.57
C ASP A 44 -3.18 -2.14 3.50
N THR A 45 -3.78 -1.13 4.14
CA THR A 45 -4.90 -1.31 5.06
C THR A 45 -6.04 -0.35 4.79
N GLU A 46 -7.26 -0.84 5.01
CA GLU A 46 -8.46 0.00 5.03
C GLU A 46 -9.02 0.03 6.44
N PHE A 47 -9.34 1.23 6.91
CA PHE A 47 -9.70 1.47 8.29
C PHE A 47 -10.86 2.46 8.45
N PHE A 48 -11.56 2.32 9.57
CA PHE A 48 -12.57 3.27 10.02
C PHE A 48 -11.95 4.33 10.91
N ASN A 49 -12.47 5.55 10.80
CA ASN A 49 -12.18 6.65 11.69
C ASN A 49 -13.45 7.49 11.85
N HIS A 50 -13.39 8.52 12.69
CA HIS A 50 -14.54 9.39 12.96
C HIS A 50 -15.18 10.03 11.73
N SER A 51 -14.45 10.18 10.62
CA SER A 51 -14.98 10.79 9.40
C SER A 51 -15.83 9.84 8.54
N HIS A 52 -15.89 8.56 8.91
CA HIS A 52 -16.72 7.53 8.27
C HIS A 52 -18.03 7.26 9.02
N ASP A 53 -18.22 7.86 10.20
CA ASP A 53 -19.40 7.72 11.03
C ASP A 53 -20.47 8.74 10.66
N GLU A 54 -21.58 8.28 10.09
CA GLU A 54 -22.73 9.14 9.75
C GLU A 54 -23.67 9.37 10.94
N GLY A 55 -23.39 8.80 12.11
CA GLY A 55 -24.21 8.99 13.32
C GLY A 55 -25.52 8.21 13.31
N GLU A 56 -25.63 7.18 12.47
CA GLU A 56 -26.83 6.33 12.35
C GLU A 56 -27.07 5.47 13.60
N TYR A 57 -26.00 5.08 14.31
CA TYR A 57 -26.04 4.21 15.48
C TYR A 57 -25.26 4.80 16.66
N GLU A 58 -25.74 4.58 17.88
CA GLU A 58 -25.07 5.06 19.11
C GLU A 58 -23.74 4.34 19.36
N ASP A 59 -23.69 3.03 19.13
CA ASP A 59 -22.49 2.22 19.32
C ASP A 59 -21.50 2.43 18.17
N LYS A 60 -20.31 2.93 18.53
CA LYS A 60 -19.24 3.22 17.58
C LYS A 60 -18.24 2.07 17.49
N LEU A 61 -17.69 1.85 16.29
CA LEU A 61 -16.65 0.85 16.08
C LEU A 61 -15.26 1.29 16.58
N TYR A 62 -15.08 2.59 16.78
CA TYR A 62 -13.84 3.23 17.21
C TYR A 62 -14.01 3.93 18.56
N SER A 63 -12.91 4.28 19.21
CA SER A 63 -12.89 5.02 20.48
C SER A 63 -11.83 6.12 20.47
N GLU A 64 -11.80 6.97 21.49
CA GLU A 64 -10.73 7.97 21.64
C GLU A 64 -9.33 7.33 21.72
N ASP A 65 -9.23 6.14 22.29
CA ASP A 65 -7.97 5.38 22.39
C ASP A 65 -7.67 4.56 21.14
N GLN A 66 -8.67 4.35 20.27
CA GLN A 66 -8.59 3.56 19.03
C GLN A 66 -9.30 4.31 17.89
N LYS A 67 -8.69 5.40 17.43
CA LYS A 67 -9.27 6.30 16.42
C LYS A 67 -9.28 5.73 15.01
N ASP A 68 -8.36 4.82 14.72
CA ASP A 68 -8.18 4.18 13.42
C ASP A 68 -8.32 2.66 13.58
N VAL A 69 -9.37 2.10 13.00
CA VAL A 69 -9.77 0.69 13.20
C VAL A 69 -9.78 -0.03 11.87
N VAL A 70 -8.76 -0.84 11.64
CA VAL A 70 -8.61 -1.60 10.39
C VAL A 70 -9.70 -2.66 10.26
N TYR A 71 -10.21 -2.86 9.04
CA TYR A 71 -11.15 -3.93 8.73
C TYR A 71 -10.78 -4.73 7.48
N VAL A 72 -9.82 -4.25 6.68
CA VAL A 72 -9.18 -4.99 5.57
C VAL A 72 -7.67 -4.80 5.64
N ILE A 73 -6.93 -5.88 5.45
CA ILE A 73 -5.48 -5.90 5.23
C ILE A 73 -5.25 -6.69 3.95
N GLN A 74 -4.61 -6.05 2.96
CA GLN A 74 -4.04 -6.75 1.83
C GLN A 74 -2.54 -6.79 2.00
N TYR A 75 -1.93 -7.93 1.72
CA TYR A 75 -0.50 -8.07 1.91
C TYR A 75 0.13 -9.11 1.00
N SER A 76 1.44 -8.99 0.80
CA SER A 76 2.26 -9.96 0.09
C SER A 76 3.62 -10.11 0.77
N PHE A 77 4.10 -11.35 0.90
CA PHE A 77 5.42 -11.63 1.46
C PHE A 77 6.48 -11.63 0.37
N ALA A 78 7.72 -11.30 0.69
CA ALA A 78 8.85 -11.55 -0.21
C ALA A 78 10.14 -11.85 0.57
N LYS A 79 11.01 -12.67 -0.01
CA LYS A 79 12.34 -13.00 0.53
C LYS A 79 13.47 -12.19 -0.12
N SER A 80 13.21 -11.55 -1.26
CA SER A 80 14.15 -10.63 -1.92
C SER A 80 13.41 -9.73 -2.93
N LEU A 81 14.02 -8.61 -3.33
CA LEU A 81 13.54 -7.79 -4.45
C LEU A 81 13.52 -8.57 -5.77
N LYS A 82 14.52 -9.43 -5.99
CA LYS A 82 14.58 -10.33 -7.15
C LYS A 82 13.34 -11.21 -7.25
N GLU A 83 12.85 -11.73 -6.13
CA GLU A 83 11.63 -12.52 -6.09
C GLU A 83 10.42 -11.69 -6.57
N ILE A 84 10.29 -10.44 -6.11
CA ILE A 84 9.20 -9.54 -6.49
C ILE A 84 9.23 -9.25 -7.99
N ALA A 85 10.41 -9.02 -8.57
CA ALA A 85 10.55 -8.68 -9.98
C ALA A 85 10.15 -9.82 -10.94
N TYR A 86 10.33 -11.08 -10.53
CA TYR A 86 10.18 -12.23 -11.44
C TYR A 86 8.96 -13.11 -11.19
N ARG A 87 8.31 -13.01 -10.02
CA ARG A 87 7.12 -13.83 -9.72
C ARG A 87 5.83 -13.22 -10.29
N ASP A 88 4.77 -14.02 -10.28
CA ASP A 88 3.42 -13.54 -10.55
C ASP A 88 2.86 -12.77 -9.33
N ASN A 89 3.06 -11.46 -9.32
CA ASN A 89 2.62 -10.61 -8.21
C ASN A 89 1.09 -10.61 -8.04
N THR A 90 0.31 -10.86 -9.10
CA THR A 90 -1.16 -10.87 -9.03
C THR A 90 -1.71 -12.02 -8.20
N LYS A 91 -0.95 -13.11 -8.06
CA LYS A 91 -1.33 -14.29 -7.25
C LYS A 91 -0.68 -14.30 -5.87
N SER A 92 0.23 -13.36 -5.60
CA SER A 92 1.00 -13.33 -4.36
C SER A 92 0.30 -12.62 -3.20
N ILE A 93 -0.69 -11.78 -3.52
CA ILE A 93 -1.41 -10.95 -2.55
C ILE A 93 -2.48 -11.78 -1.85
N LYS A 94 -2.53 -11.66 -0.54
CA LYS A 94 -3.48 -12.32 0.35
C LYS A 94 -4.25 -11.27 1.14
N SER A 95 -5.45 -11.64 1.54
CA SER A 95 -6.37 -10.76 2.25
C SER A 95 -6.69 -11.31 3.63
N ILE A 96 -6.73 -10.43 4.63
CA ILE A 96 -7.41 -10.66 5.90
C ILE A 96 -8.42 -9.53 6.06
N TYR A 97 -9.67 -9.87 6.33
CA TYR A 97 -10.72 -8.87 6.54
C TYR A 97 -11.77 -9.43 7.51
N ILE A 98 -12.44 -8.52 8.20
CA ILE A 98 -13.53 -8.88 9.12
C ILE A 98 -14.70 -9.43 8.33
N LYS A 99 -15.30 -10.52 8.81
CA LYS A 99 -16.45 -11.16 8.17
C LYS A 99 -17.68 -11.00 9.06
N ARG A 100 -18.82 -10.71 8.42
CA ARG A 100 -20.13 -10.63 9.06
C ARG A 100 -21.13 -11.47 8.28
N GLY A 101 -21.78 -12.42 8.96
CA GLY A 101 -22.87 -13.22 8.40
C GLY A 101 -24.18 -12.42 8.32
N HIS A 102 -25.11 -12.87 7.47
CA HIS A 102 -26.44 -12.27 7.39
C HIS A 102 -27.20 -12.51 8.70
N ASN A 103 -27.55 -11.43 9.41
CA ASN A 103 -28.21 -11.47 10.71
C ASN A 103 -27.57 -12.45 11.70
N ASP A 104 -26.23 -12.48 11.73
CA ASP A 104 -25.47 -13.30 12.66
C ASP A 104 -25.61 -12.76 14.08
N LYS A 105 -26.31 -13.52 14.93
CA LYS A 105 -26.53 -13.21 16.36
C LYS A 105 -25.24 -13.20 17.18
N THR A 106 -24.20 -13.88 16.69
CA THR A 106 -22.92 -14.04 17.38
C THR A 106 -21.86 -13.07 16.88
N TYR A 107 -22.22 -12.21 15.93
CA TYR A 107 -21.30 -11.23 15.40
C TYR A 107 -20.94 -10.17 16.45
N ASN A 108 -19.64 -10.05 16.70
CA ASN A 108 -19.05 -9.00 17.51
C ASN A 108 -17.84 -8.44 16.76
N PHE A 109 -17.91 -7.15 16.37
CA PHE A 109 -16.86 -6.51 15.59
C PHE A 109 -15.51 -6.52 16.32
N GLN A 110 -15.49 -6.19 17.61
CA GLN A 110 -14.26 -6.10 18.40
C GLN A 110 -13.57 -7.46 18.55
N GLU A 111 -14.35 -8.54 18.71
CA GLU A 111 -13.79 -9.89 18.70
C GLU A 111 -13.17 -10.28 17.36
N GLN A 112 -13.84 -9.95 16.25
CA GLN A 112 -13.31 -10.22 14.91
C GLN A 112 -12.06 -9.39 14.63
N TYR A 113 -12.04 -8.13 15.07
CA TYR A 113 -10.88 -7.26 14.99
C TYR A 113 -9.69 -7.82 15.77
N SER A 114 -9.89 -8.24 17.02
CA SER A 114 -8.84 -8.86 17.83
C SER A 114 -8.28 -10.15 17.20
N LYS A 115 -9.15 -11.00 16.63
CA LYS A 115 -8.75 -12.19 15.87
C LYS A 115 -7.92 -11.84 14.64
N MET A 116 -8.30 -10.80 13.91
CA MET A 116 -7.54 -10.30 12.76
C MET A 116 -6.15 -9.82 13.16
N VAL A 117 -6.04 -8.96 14.17
CA VAL A 117 -4.75 -8.44 14.67
C VAL A 117 -3.85 -9.57 15.14
N THR A 118 -4.38 -10.50 15.94
CA THR A 118 -3.66 -11.67 16.44
C THR A 118 -3.12 -12.53 15.30
N SER A 119 -3.96 -12.77 14.27
CA SER A 119 -3.59 -13.53 13.08
C SER A 119 -2.46 -12.84 12.31
N PHE A 120 -2.60 -11.53 12.06
CA PHE A 120 -1.59 -10.73 11.37
C PHE A 120 -0.24 -10.75 12.09
N LEU A 121 -0.20 -10.44 13.40
CA LEU A 121 1.03 -10.43 14.18
C LEU A 121 1.67 -11.82 14.29
N SER A 122 0.87 -12.86 14.48
CA SER A 122 1.34 -14.25 14.52
C SER A 122 1.96 -14.67 13.19
N MET A 123 1.35 -14.25 12.08
CA MET A 123 1.86 -14.49 10.74
C MET A 123 3.20 -13.78 10.52
N CYS A 124 3.32 -12.50 10.90
CA CYS A 124 4.57 -11.74 10.82
C CYS A 124 5.69 -12.41 11.65
N ARG A 125 5.37 -12.88 12.86
CA ARG A 125 6.30 -13.65 13.71
C ARG A 125 6.74 -14.96 13.05
N ASN A 126 5.78 -15.74 12.54
CA ASN A 126 6.04 -17.06 11.98
C ASN A 126 6.81 -17.00 10.65
N LYS A 127 6.62 -15.93 9.88
CA LYS A 127 7.37 -15.63 8.66
C LYS A 127 8.66 -14.86 8.90
N GLU A 128 8.95 -14.53 10.16
CA GLU A 128 10.18 -13.83 10.59
C GLU A 128 10.39 -12.49 9.88
N ILE A 129 9.28 -11.80 9.60
CA ILE A 129 9.28 -10.52 8.91
C ILE A 129 10.15 -9.52 9.66
N LYS A 130 11.01 -8.81 8.92
CA LYS A 130 11.94 -7.80 9.46
C LYS A 130 11.64 -6.38 9.00
N THR A 131 10.94 -6.20 7.88
CA THR A 131 10.53 -4.88 7.39
C THR A 131 9.12 -4.95 6.82
N ILE A 132 8.32 -3.92 7.13
CA ILE A 132 7.01 -3.66 6.53
C ILE A 132 7.19 -2.60 5.44
N ILE A 133 6.71 -2.90 4.22
CA ILE A 133 6.72 -1.96 3.09
C ILE A 133 5.30 -1.43 2.87
N CYS A 134 5.17 -0.12 2.79
CA CYS A 134 3.91 0.59 2.55
C CYS A 134 4.13 1.75 1.56
N ALA A 135 3.04 2.39 1.13
CA ALA A 135 3.05 3.61 0.33
C ALA A 135 2.27 4.69 1.07
N GLY A 136 2.96 5.68 1.65
CA GLY A 136 2.33 6.69 2.51
C GLY A 136 1.99 6.16 3.91
N ALA A 137 2.99 5.60 4.60
CA ALA A 137 2.84 4.75 5.79
C ALA A 137 2.35 5.45 7.08
N SER A 138 1.96 6.72 7.02
CA SER A 138 1.73 7.55 8.21
C SER A 138 0.67 7.01 9.18
N ASN A 139 -0.41 6.41 8.66
CA ASN A 139 -1.46 5.79 9.46
C ASN A 139 -1.10 4.34 9.83
N ASP A 140 -0.58 3.55 8.88
CA ASP A 140 -0.17 2.17 9.13
C ASP A 140 0.88 2.06 10.24
N ILE A 141 1.85 2.99 10.29
CA ILE A 141 2.86 3.07 11.34
C ILE A 141 2.20 3.19 12.72
N LYS A 142 1.23 4.11 12.87
CA LYS A 142 0.54 4.34 14.14
C LYS A 142 -0.25 3.10 14.56
N ILE A 143 -1.05 2.56 13.64
CA ILE A 143 -1.92 1.40 13.86
C ILE A 143 -1.10 0.18 14.27
N ILE A 144 -0.07 -0.17 13.49
CA ILE A 144 0.71 -1.39 13.71
C ILE A 144 1.58 -1.27 14.96
N ASN A 145 2.19 -0.10 15.23
CA ASN A 145 2.92 0.11 16.49
C ASN A 145 1.99 -0.07 17.70
N LYS A 146 0.77 0.45 17.62
CA LYS A 146 -0.25 0.22 18.65
C LYS A 146 -0.55 -1.26 18.82
N TRP A 147 -0.79 -2.00 17.72
CA TRP A 147 -1.02 -3.45 17.79
C TRP A 147 0.13 -4.21 18.43
N ILE A 148 1.37 -3.88 18.07
CA ILE A 148 2.56 -4.51 18.65
C ILE A 148 2.57 -4.29 20.18
N ASN A 149 2.32 -3.07 20.64
CA ASN A 149 2.34 -2.76 22.08
C ASN A 149 1.17 -3.39 22.85
N ASP A 150 -0.05 -3.33 22.29
CA ASP A 150 -1.26 -3.90 22.90
C ASP A 150 -1.16 -5.45 23.00
N TYR A 151 -0.54 -6.09 22.00
CA TYR A 151 -0.43 -7.56 21.91
C TYR A 151 0.96 -8.11 22.27
N LYS A 152 1.81 -7.33 22.95
CA LYS A 152 3.19 -7.75 23.29
C LYS A 152 3.32 -9.03 24.08
N HIS A 153 2.28 -9.36 24.85
CA HIS A 153 2.18 -10.61 25.58
C HIS A 153 2.22 -11.85 24.66
N LEU A 154 1.73 -11.74 23.41
CA LEU A 154 1.73 -12.85 22.44
C LEU A 154 3.13 -13.27 21.98
N PHE A 155 4.13 -12.41 22.14
CA PHE A 155 5.48 -12.61 21.62
C PHE A 155 6.58 -12.49 22.69
N ALA A 156 6.21 -12.69 23.97
CA ALA A 156 7.14 -12.75 25.09
C ALA A 156 8.20 -13.87 24.94
N ARG A 157 7.84 -15.00 24.30
CA ARG A 157 8.75 -16.15 24.08
C ARG A 157 9.56 -16.06 22.79
N LYS A 158 8.95 -15.54 21.72
CA LYS A 158 9.59 -15.31 20.41
C LYS A 158 9.16 -13.94 19.92
N SER A 159 10.10 -12.99 19.92
CA SER A 159 9.88 -11.61 19.53
C SER A 159 9.48 -11.48 18.06
N LEU A 160 8.86 -10.35 17.72
CA LEU A 160 8.67 -9.91 16.34
C LEU A 160 9.99 -9.34 15.81
N ASN A 161 10.56 -9.95 14.77
CA ASN A 161 11.83 -9.49 14.20
C ASN A 161 11.74 -8.10 13.57
N MET A 162 10.54 -7.70 13.13
CA MET A 162 10.28 -6.34 12.63
C MET A 162 10.16 -5.30 13.75
N ALA A 163 10.06 -5.70 15.02
CA ALA A 163 9.87 -4.77 16.13
C ALA A 163 11.20 -4.44 16.82
N PHE A 164 11.40 -3.16 17.16
CA PHE A 164 12.53 -2.67 17.93
C PHE A 164 12.04 -1.72 19.03
N TYR A 165 12.79 -1.64 20.13
CA TYR A 165 12.43 -0.77 21.25
C TYR A 165 12.89 0.66 21.00
N ASN A 166 11.95 1.60 20.97
CA ASN A 166 12.24 3.03 20.94
C ASN A 166 12.47 3.54 22.37
N LYS A 167 13.71 3.93 22.68
CA LYS A 167 14.10 4.38 24.02
C LYS A 167 13.43 5.71 24.43
N GLU A 168 13.20 6.61 23.47
CA GLU A 168 12.63 7.93 23.73
C GLU A 168 11.15 7.82 24.10
N LYS A 169 10.40 7.04 23.31
CA LYS A 169 8.96 6.82 23.51
C LYS A 169 8.63 5.71 24.50
N LYS A 170 9.63 4.91 24.89
CA LYS A 170 9.50 3.73 25.76
C LYS A 170 8.51 2.67 25.24
N GLU A 171 8.38 2.56 23.92
CA GLU A 171 7.45 1.65 23.24
C GLU A 171 8.15 0.82 22.15
N LEU A 172 7.51 -0.26 21.71
CA LEU A 172 7.97 -1.02 20.55
C LEU A 172 7.49 -0.37 19.25
N ASN A 173 8.41 -0.14 18.31
CA ASN A 173 8.11 0.32 16.96
C ASN A 173 8.40 -0.80 15.96
N ALA A 174 7.66 -0.83 14.85
CA ALA A 174 8.00 -1.66 13.71
C ALA A 174 8.98 -0.94 12.77
N ASN A 175 9.80 -1.73 12.08
CA ASN A 175 10.68 -1.29 11.01
C ASN A 175 9.87 -1.14 9.71
N PHE A 176 9.68 0.10 9.27
CA PHE A 176 8.93 0.45 8.07
C PHE A 176 9.87 0.97 6.98
N PHE A 177 9.45 0.76 5.74
CA PHE A 177 10.03 1.38 4.57
C PHE A 177 8.90 1.92 3.69
N ASP A 178 8.88 3.24 3.46
CA ASP A 178 7.91 3.88 2.59
C ASP A 178 8.49 3.99 1.18
N ILE A 179 7.78 3.45 0.19
CA ILE A 179 8.27 3.51 -1.20
C ILE A 179 8.22 4.93 -1.80
N TYR A 180 7.46 5.85 -1.21
CA TYR A 180 7.45 7.25 -1.64
C TYR A 180 8.80 7.93 -1.42
N ASP A 181 9.59 7.48 -0.45
CA ASP A 181 10.96 7.97 -0.28
C ASP A 181 11.80 7.72 -1.53
N ILE A 182 11.67 6.56 -2.18
CA ILE A 182 12.39 6.30 -3.44
C ILE A 182 11.85 7.21 -4.55
N LEU A 183 10.53 7.32 -4.67
CA LEU A 183 9.89 8.08 -5.73
C LEU A 183 10.27 9.57 -5.67
N GLU A 184 10.28 10.16 -4.48
CA GLU A 184 10.60 11.58 -4.29
C GLU A 184 12.09 11.90 -4.38
N ASN A 185 12.96 10.94 -4.02
CA ASN A 185 14.39 11.22 -3.91
C ASN A 185 15.21 10.68 -5.09
N ALA A 186 14.81 9.56 -5.68
CA ALA A 186 15.56 8.92 -6.76
C ALA A 186 15.05 9.27 -8.16
N PHE A 187 13.83 9.83 -8.29
CA PHE A 187 13.26 10.17 -9.59
C PHE A 187 13.05 11.67 -9.79
N SER A 188 13.01 12.07 -11.05
CA SER A 188 12.41 13.33 -11.50
C SER A 188 11.75 13.11 -12.84
N PHE A 189 10.60 13.73 -13.08
CA PHE A 189 9.75 13.48 -14.25
C PHE A 189 9.49 14.76 -15.02
N SER A 190 9.28 14.67 -16.33
CA SER A 190 8.75 15.78 -17.10
C SER A 190 7.30 16.06 -16.67
N ASN A 191 6.87 17.33 -16.65
CA ASN A 191 5.49 17.69 -16.29
C ASN A 191 4.53 17.60 -17.48
N THR A 192 4.55 16.48 -18.18
CA THR A 192 3.85 16.29 -19.46
C THR A 192 3.17 14.93 -19.50
N THR A 193 1.98 14.89 -20.08
CA THR A 193 1.26 13.66 -20.43
C THR A 193 1.87 13.05 -21.70
N SER A 194 1.38 11.88 -22.11
CA SER A 194 1.77 11.26 -23.38
C SER A 194 1.34 12.04 -24.63
N THR A 195 0.50 13.07 -24.49
CA THR A 195 0.06 13.95 -25.58
C THR A 195 0.75 15.32 -25.56
N GLY A 196 1.64 15.56 -24.59
CA GLY A 196 2.36 16.84 -24.43
C GLY A 196 1.61 17.89 -23.63
N GLU A 197 0.41 17.58 -23.14
CA GLU A 197 -0.33 18.45 -22.23
C GLU A 197 0.32 18.47 -20.85
N GLU A 198 0.07 19.53 -20.06
CA GLU A 198 0.56 19.61 -18.69
C GLU A 198 -0.03 18.46 -17.85
N PHE A 199 0.83 17.64 -17.24
CA PHE A 199 0.38 16.49 -16.45
C PHE A 199 -0.35 16.93 -15.19
N TYR A 200 0.21 17.90 -14.47
CA TYR A 200 -0.36 18.50 -13.28
C TYR A 200 0.11 19.95 -13.16
N ASN A 201 -0.70 20.81 -12.54
CA ASN A 201 -0.29 22.20 -12.28
C ASN A 201 1.04 22.22 -11.50
N ALA A 202 2.08 22.81 -12.11
CA ALA A 202 3.43 22.83 -11.55
C ALA A 202 3.51 23.44 -10.14
N ASN A 203 2.63 24.39 -9.80
CA ASN A 203 2.59 25.00 -8.46
C ASN A 203 2.15 24.02 -7.36
N ASN A 204 1.53 22.90 -7.74
CA ASN A 204 1.03 21.88 -6.81
C ASN A 204 1.98 20.68 -6.67
N LEU A 205 3.13 20.71 -7.36
CA LEU A 205 4.12 19.64 -7.32
C LEU A 205 5.48 20.17 -6.86
N PRO A 206 6.20 19.43 -6.00
CA PRO A 206 7.56 19.77 -5.67
C PRO A 206 8.47 19.57 -6.90
N SER A 207 9.54 20.36 -6.97
CA SER A 207 10.60 20.16 -7.95
C SER A 207 11.29 18.81 -7.76
N GLY A 208 11.71 18.22 -8.87
CA GLY A 208 12.50 17.00 -8.90
C GLY A 208 13.91 17.23 -8.35
N LYS A 209 14.47 16.22 -7.65
CA LYS A 209 15.82 16.31 -7.07
C LYS A 209 16.94 16.03 -8.07
N GLN A 210 16.61 15.47 -9.23
CA GLN A 210 17.58 15.07 -10.26
C GLN A 210 17.72 16.11 -11.38
N ALA A 211 16.79 17.07 -11.46
CA ALA A 211 16.90 18.25 -12.31
C ALA A 211 15.85 19.31 -11.91
N ASP A 212 16.27 20.57 -11.82
CA ASP A 212 15.45 21.69 -11.33
C ASP A 212 14.22 21.99 -12.20
N ASN A 213 14.27 21.65 -13.49
CA ASN A 213 13.18 21.86 -14.45
C ASN A 213 12.18 20.69 -14.51
N MET A 214 12.34 19.69 -13.65
CA MET A 214 11.50 18.50 -13.59
C MET A 214 10.66 18.50 -12.30
N ILE A 215 9.64 17.65 -12.25
CA ILE A 215 8.75 17.49 -11.09
C ILE A 215 9.08 16.21 -10.33
N ALA A 216 8.81 16.21 -9.03
CA ALA A 216 8.74 15.00 -8.22
C ALA A 216 7.29 14.52 -8.11
N LEU A 217 7.09 13.22 -8.37
CA LEU A 217 5.79 12.58 -8.15
C LEU A 217 5.73 12.10 -6.70
N THR A 218 4.74 12.54 -5.94
CA THR A 218 4.66 12.30 -4.49
C THR A 218 3.74 11.14 -4.10
N SER A 219 3.28 10.34 -5.07
CA SER A 219 2.44 9.18 -4.79
C SER A 219 2.48 8.14 -5.90
N CYS A 220 2.12 6.89 -5.56
CA CYS A 220 1.99 5.82 -6.53
C CYS A 220 0.93 6.15 -7.57
N LYS A 221 -0.21 6.74 -7.18
CA LYS A 221 -1.24 7.17 -8.12
C LYS A 221 -0.65 8.05 -9.22
N LYS A 222 0.03 9.15 -8.84
CA LYS A 222 0.67 10.06 -9.80
C LYS A 222 1.72 9.36 -10.66
N PHE A 223 2.51 8.45 -10.08
CA PHE A 223 3.47 7.63 -10.84
C PHE A 223 2.77 6.79 -11.92
N TYR A 224 1.71 6.07 -11.57
CA TYR A 224 1.00 5.22 -12.52
C TYR A 224 0.21 6.03 -13.57
N ASP A 225 -0.36 7.16 -13.19
CA ASP A 225 -1.03 8.10 -14.09
C ASP A 225 -0.03 8.71 -15.09
N TRP A 226 1.19 9.05 -14.64
CA TRP A 226 2.23 9.55 -15.53
C TRP A 226 2.67 8.47 -16.56
N PHE A 227 2.68 7.20 -16.15
CA PHE A 227 2.96 6.05 -17.02
C PHE A 227 1.69 5.46 -17.71
N GLU A 228 0.54 6.16 -17.71
CA GLU A 228 -0.76 5.60 -18.11
C GLU A 228 -0.77 5.00 -19.54
N SER A 229 -0.06 5.63 -20.49
CA SER A 229 0.11 5.11 -21.87
C SER A 229 0.82 3.74 -21.94
N ILE A 230 1.37 3.29 -20.82
CA ILE A 230 2.22 2.11 -20.65
C ILE A 230 1.63 1.16 -19.59
N ASN A 231 0.40 1.39 -19.12
CA ASN A 231 -0.14 0.72 -17.95
C ASN A 231 -0.49 -0.77 -18.18
N ILE A 232 -0.43 -1.56 -17.11
CA ILE A 232 -0.61 -3.02 -17.13
C ILE A 232 -2.12 -3.30 -17.01
N LYS A 233 -2.67 -4.13 -17.90
CA LYS A 233 -4.05 -4.70 -17.83
C LYS A 233 -4.37 -5.49 -16.55
N ALA A 234 -3.49 -5.51 -15.55
CA ALA A 234 -3.58 -6.32 -14.34
C ALA A 234 -4.15 -5.56 -13.13
N ILE A 235 -4.15 -4.22 -13.16
CA ILE A 235 -4.84 -3.41 -12.14
C ILE A 235 -6.34 -3.50 -12.42
N LYS A 236 -7.13 -3.84 -11.41
CA LYS A 236 -8.59 -3.96 -11.53
C LYS A 236 -9.20 -2.56 -11.57
N ASN A 237 -10.31 -2.38 -12.29
CA ASN A 237 -11.01 -1.10 -12.31
C ASN A 237 -11.56 -0.72 -10.93
N GLU A 238 -11.51 0.58 -10.65
CA GLU A 238 -11.92 1.23 -9.41
C GLU A 238 -12.92 2.33 -9.77
N ASP A 239 -14.20 1.99 -9.87
CA ASP A 239 -15.23 2.91 -10.37
C ASP A 239 -15.84 3.81 -9.27
N GLU A 240 -15.53 3.52 -8.00
CA GLU A 240 -16.07 4.23 -6.83
C GLU A 240 -14.95 4.80 -5.96
N GLU A 241 -15.21 5.94 -5.33
CA GLU A 241 -14.27 6.56 -4.40
C GLU A 241 -14.18 5.74 -3.10
N ILE A 242 -12.95 5.41 -2.68
CA ILE A 242 -12.70 4.59 -1.49
C ILE A 242 -13.35 5.15 -0.22
N ARG A 243 -13.44 6.48 -0.09
CA ARG A 243 -14.10 7.14 1.05
C ARG A 243 -15.57 6.72 1.19
N ASN A 244 -16.30 6.69 0.07
CA ASN A 244 -17.73 6.32 0.07
C ASN A 244 -17.91 4.82 0.38
N LEU A 245 -17.01 3.99 -0.13
CA LEU A 245 -16.99 2.57 0.19
C LEU A 245 -16.71 2.33 1.68
N CYS A 246 -15.80 3.09 2.30
CA CYS A 246 -15.50 3.01 3.72
C CYS A 246 -16.68 3.47 4.60
N ILE A 247 -17.42 4.50 4.19
CA ILE A 247 -18.66 4.93 4.89
C ILE A 247 -19.70 3.80 4.85
N ALA A 248 -19.98 3.24 3.67
CA ALA A 248 -20.93 2.14 3.54
C ALA A 248 -20.49 0.88 4.32
N ALA A 249 -19.18 0.58 4.32
CA ALA A 249 -18.61 -0.49 5.12
C ALA A 249 -18.74 -0.22 6.63
N TYR A 250 -18.56 1.03 7.09
CA TYR A 250 -18.75 1.41 8.48
C TYR A 250 -20.18 1.12 8.92
N THR A 251 -21.17 1.64 8.18
CA THR A 251 -22.61 1.38 8.41
C THR A 251 -22.90 -0.11 8.47
N PHE A 252 -22.33 -0.89 7.54
CA PHE A 252 -22.51 -2.34 7.52
C PHE A 252 -21.98 -3.02 8.77
N TYR A 253 -20.82 -2.63 9.30
CA TYR A 253 -20.23 -3.27 10.48
C TYR A 253 -20.79 -2.74 11.81
N SER A 254 -21.32 -1.51 11.84
CA SER A 254 -21.92 -0.88 13.01
C SER A 254 -23.40 -1.25 13.20
N THR A 255 -24.11 -1.67 12.14
CA THR A 255 -25.53 -2.05 12.22
C THR A 255 -25.77 -3.06 13.35
N PRO A 256 -26.59 -2.77 14.37
CA PRO A 256 -26.85 -3.70 15.47
C PRO A 256 -27.70 -4.89 15.00
N PHE A 257 -27.67 -6.00 15.74
CA PHE A 257 -28.43 -7.20 15.37
C PHE A 257 -29.94 -6.93 15.36
N GLU A 258 -30.41 -6.11 16.30
CA GLU A 258 -31.79 -5.72 16.53
C GLU A 258 -32.41 -5.02 15.32
N ALA A 259 -31.61 -4.25 14.57
CA ALA A 259 -32.06 -3.52 13.38
C ALA A 259 -32.43 -4.46 12.21
N ARG A 260 -31.99 -5.72 12.23
CA ARG A 260 -32.21 -6.77 11.20
C ARG A 260 -32.02 -6.28 9.76
N MET A 261 -30.96 -6.75 9.11
CA MET A 261 -30.71 -6.42 7.71
C MET A 261 -31.52 -7.34 6.78
N ASN A 262 -32.20 -6.75 5.79
CA ASN A 262 -32.80 -7.55 4.73
C ASN A 262 -31.70 -8.20 3.85
N PHE A 263 -31.99 -9.32 3.20
CA PHE A 263 -30.96 -10.09 2.48
C PHE A 263 -30.39 -9.37 1.25
N GLU A 264 -31.18 -8.51 0.61
CA GLU A 264 -30.73 -7.74 -0.56
C GLU A 264 -29.72 -6.66 -0.18
N VAL A 265 -30.00 -5.89 0.87
CA VAL A 265 -29.07 -4.94 1.49
C VAL A 265 -27.80 -5.67 1.94
N TYR A 266 -27.92 -6.83 2.58
CA TYR A 266 -26.76 -7.64 2.95
C TYR A 266 -25.88 -8.00 1.74
N ARG A 267 -26.48 -8.48 0.64
CA ARG A 267 -25.72 -8.79 -0.59
C ARG A 267 -25.03 -7.55 -1.17
N ASN A 268 -25.69 -6.40 -1.14
CA ASN A 268 -25.12 -5.14 -1.60
C ASN A 268 -23.93 -4.73 -0.72
N MET A 269 -24.04 -4.83 0.60
CA MET A 269 -22.94 -4.54 1.52
C MET A 269 -21.75 -5.49 1.33
N ILE A 270 -21.99 -6.78 1.11
CA ILE A 270 -20.91 -7.72 0.76
C ILE A 270 -20.23 -7.33 -0.56
N SER A 271 -20.97 -6.78 -1.54
CA SER A 271 -20.39 -6.24 -2.76
C SER A 271 -19.51 -5.03 -2.48
N VAL A 272 -19.94 -4.10 -1.61
CA VAL A 272 -19.13 -2.96 -1.14
C VAL A 272 -17.82 -3.43 -0.51
N ILE A 273 -17.87 -4.39 0.42
CA ILE A 273 -16.65 -4.94 1.05
C ILE A 273 -15.70 -5.55 0.00
N ARG A 274 -16.24 -6.24 -1.01
CA ARG A 274 -15.40 -6.78 -2.10
C ARG A 274 -14.73 -5.68 -2.92
N LYS A 275 -15.38 -4.53 -3.14
CA LYS A 275 -14.78 -3.38 -3.82
C LYS A 275 -13.65 -2.77 -2.99
N VAL A 276 -13.86 -2.56 -1.69
CA VAL A 276 -12.78 -2.13 -0.76
C VAL A 276 -11.58 -3.07 -0.83
N VAL A 277 -11.84 -4.39 -0.74
CA VAL A 277 -10.81 -5.43 -0.85
C VAL A 277 -10.04 -5.34 -2.17
N VAL A 278 -10.68 -4.91 -3.26
CA VAL A 278 -10.06 -4.69 -4.57
C VAL A 278 -9.20 -3.43 -4.61
N HIS A 279 -9.65 -2.29 -4.06
CA HIS A 279 -8.85 -1.07 -3.94
C HIS A 279 -7.54 -1.34 -3.19
N CYS A 280 -7.65 -1.86 -1.97
CA CYS A 280 -6.51 -2.21 -1.13
C CYS A 280 -5.58 -3.24 -1.81
N TYR A 281 -6.14 -4.18 -2.60
CA TYR A 281 -5.35 -5.13 -3.38
C TYR A 281 -4.55 -4.43 -4.49
N ASN A 282 -5.17 -3.49 -5.18
CA ASN A 282 -4.54 -2.74 -6.25
C ASN A 282 -3.39 -1.88 -5.71
N ASP A 283 -3.52 -1.32 -4.52
CA ASP A 283 -2.45 -0.53 -3.89
C ASP A 283 -1.24 -1.40 -3.50
N VAL A 284 -1.45 -2.59 -2.95
CA VAL A 284 -0.36 -3.57 -2.76
C VAL A 284 0.26 -3.98 -4.10
N LEU A 285 -0.55 -4.20 -5.14
CA LEU A 285 -0.06 -4.58 -6.46
C LEU A 285 0.77 -3.46 -7.10
N LYS A 286 0.36 -2.20 -6.95
CA LYS A 286 1.09 -1.00 -7.36
C LYS A 286 2.44 -0.93 -6.65
N ILE A 287 2.52 -1.22 -5.35
CA ILE A 287 3.81 -1.28 -4.64
C ILE A 287 4.70 -2.38 -5.21
N LEU A 288 4.16 -3.59 -5.42
CA LEU A 288 4.91 -4.72 -5.96
C LEU A 288 5.47 -4.46 -7.37
N ILE A 289 4.64 -3.88 -8.25
CA ILE A 289 5.06 -3.52 -9.61
C ILE A 289 6.14 -2.43 -9.56
N PHE A 290 5.98 -1.43 -8.68
CA PHE A 290 6.96 -0.38 -8.50
C PHE A 290 8.31 -0.94 -8.03
N LEU A 291 8.32 -1.76 -6.98
CA LEU A 291 9.55 -2.40 -6.49
C LEU A 291 10.21 -3.29 -7.56
N GLY A 292 9.42 -4.00 -8.37
CA GLY A 292 9.92 -4.76 -9.51
C GLY A 292 10.60 -3.87 -10.56
N PHE A 293 9.97 -2.73 -10.89
CA PHE A 293 10.53 -1.73 -11.79
C PHE A 293 11.85 -1.16 -11.25
N ILE A 294 11.89 -0.72 -9.99
CA ILE A 294 13.11 -0.21 -9.37
C ILE A 294 14.23 -1.27 -9.38
N TYR A 295 13.89 -2.53 -9.07
CA TYR A 295 14.87 -3.61 -9.09
C TYR A 295 15.58 -3.72 -10.45
N GLU A 296 14.84 -3.58 -11.56
CA GLU A 296 15.44 -3.68 -12.90
C GLU A 296 16.41 -2.53 -13.20
N PHE A 297 16.08 -1.30 -12.79
CA PHE A 297 16.95 -0.14 -13.01
C PHE A 297 18.16 -0.11 -12.06
N VAL A 298 18.03 -0.69 -10.86
CA VAL A 298 19.10 -0.72 -9.85
C VAL A 298 20.06 -1.89 -10.03
N TYR A 299 19.56 -3.09 -10.29
CA TYR A 299 20.36 -4.32 -10.18
C TYR A 299 20.64 -5.01 -11.51
N LEU A 300 19.95 -4.63 -12.60
CA LEU A 300 20.21 -5.22 -13.90
C LEU A 300 21.00 -4.23 -14.78
N PRO A 301 21.90 -4.75 -15.64
CA PRO A 301 22.43 -3.95 -16.73
C PRO A 301 21.32 -3.68 -17.76
N TYR A 302 21.42 -2.59 -18.51
CA TYR A 302 20.34 -2.12 -19.39
C TYR A 302 19.96 -3.16 -20.47
N GLU A 303 20.90 -3.97 -20.94
CA GLU A 303 20.65 -5.02 -21.94
C GLU A 303 19.75 -6.15 -21.40
N LYS A 304 19.68 -6.29 -20.07
CA LYS A 304 18.83 -7.25 -19.36
C LYS A 304 17.59 -6.63 -18.75
N ASN A 305 17.45 -5.30 -18.79
CA ASN A 305 16.28 -4.59 -18.30
C ASN A 305 15.13 -4.76 -19.30
N SER A 306 13.99 -5.23 -18.81
CA SER A 306 12.82 -5.57 -19.61
C SER A 306 12.02 -4.36 -20.08
N TYR A 307 12.24 -3.19 -19.49
CA TYR A 307 11.59 -1.94 -19.88
C TYR A 307 12.36 -1.15 -20.95
N ILE A 308 13.68 -1.32 -21.02
CA ILE A 308 14.54 -0.67 -22.02
C ILE A 308 14.30 -1.26 -23.40
N LYS A 309 14.15 -0.44 -24.44
CA LYS A 309 13.98 -0.88 -25.82
C LYS A 309 15.26 -1.56 -26.34
N LYS A 310 15.11 -2.71 -27.01
CA LYS A 310 16.22 -3.43 -27.66
C LYS A 310 16.52 -2.90 -29.05
#